data_AF-A0A351G297-F1
#
_entry.id   AF-A0A351G297-F1
#
_cell.length_a   1.000
_cell.length_b   1.000
_cell.length_c   1.000
_cell.angle_alpha   90.00
_cell.angle_beta   90.00
_cell.angle_gamma   90.00
#
_symmetry.space_group_name_H-M   'P 1'
#
loop_
_entity.id
_entity.type
_entity.pdbx_description
1 polymer ?
#
loop_
_entity_poly.entity_id
_entity_poly.type
_entity_poly.pdbx_seq_one_letter_code
_entity_poly.pdbx_strand_id
1 'polypeptide(L)'
;MVDPDDQEGAEPWFNAVQQAIGQSNTTITPIQAAVYTAALGNGGTLYRPQMIERVENTAGEATFEFTPVVNGQLPISENTLTAVREGMLLVTQNTRGTAYFTFVNRPIKVWGKTGTAQTGPGLDPHAWFIGYTDERIETRADIAIAVLIENQGDGSEYAAPIFRRLMEVYFYGQPQSTFPWEVRIGEINDRYFMTPEELQALEAEEAAQKEANQNDGN
;
A
#
# COMPACT_ATOMS: atom_id res chain seq x y z
N MET A 1 -7.15 51.15 11.77
CA MET A 1 -6.16 51.23 10.68
C MET A 1 -5.36 49.94 10.80
N VAL A 2 -5.72 48.95 9.99
CA VAL A 2 -5.10 47.62 9.99
C VAL A 2 -3.81 47.73 9.20
N ASP A 3 -2.74 47.16 9.74
CA ASP A 3 -1.43 47.09 9.10
C ASP A 3 -1.55 46.27 7.80
N PRO A 4 -1.17 46.81 6.62
CA PRO A 4 -1.25 46.08 5.35
C PRO A 4 -0.28 44.89 5.25
N ASP A 5 0.69 44.75 6.15
CA ASP A 5 1.73 43.72 6.08
C ASP A 5 1.39 42.42 6.86
N ASP A 6 0.21 42.33 7.48
CA ASP A 6 -0.21 41.14 8.25
C ASP A 6 -0.86 40.03 7.37
N GLN A 7 -0.46 39.96 6.10
CA GLN A 7 -0.95 39.01 5.08
C GLN A 7 0.21 38.19 4.46
N GLU A 8 1.27 37.89 5.20
CA GLU A 8 2.31 36.94 4.77
C GLU A 8 2.24 35.63 5.55
N GLY A 9 1.66 34.62 4.90
CA GLY A 9 1.63 33.25 5.39
C GLY A 9 3.04 32.71 5.58
N ALA A 10 3.31 32.22 6.79
CA ALA A 10 4.45 31.39 7.21
C ALA A 10 5.78 31.60 6.47
N GLU A 11 6.75 32.17 7.18
CA GLU A 11 8.17 32.31 6.80
C GLU A 11 8.71 31.15 5.91
N PRO A 12 9.46 31.43 4.83
CA PRO A 12 9.91 30.42 3.86
C PRO A 12 10.62 29.20 4.47
N TRP A 13 11.36 29.38 5.56
CA TRP A 13 12.04 28.29 6.27
C TRP A 13 11.06 27.38 7.04
N PHE A 14 9.97 27.94 7.57
CA PHE A 14 8.92 27.16 8.24
C PHE A 14 8.28 26.19 7.26
N ASN A 15 7.92 26.68 6.07
CA ASN A 15 7.37 25.84 5.00
C ASN A 15 8.37 24.78 4.52
N ALA A 16 9.68 25.07 4.49
CA ALA A 16 10.70 24.08 4.13
C ALA A 16 10.79 22.93 5.15
N VAL A 17 10.72 23.24 6.45
CA VAL A 17 10.72 22.22 7.52
C VAL A 17 9.45 21.36 7.46
N GLN A 18 8.29 21.98 7.22
CA GLN A 18 7.04 21.25 7.09
C GLN A 18 7.04 20.34 5.85
N GLN A 19 7.55 20.81 4.72
CA GLN A 19 7.69 19.98 3.50
C GLN A 19 8.64 18.79 3.71
N ALA A 20 9.71 18.96 4.49
CA ALA A 20 10.66 17.88 4.77
C ALA A 20 10.03 16.70 5.53
N ILE A 21 8.91 16.92 6.23
CA ILE A 21 8.13 15.87 6.90
C ILE A 21 6.85 15.51 6.14
N GLY A 22 6.65 16.03 4.94
CA GLY A 22 5.47 15.76 4.09
C GLY A 22 4.21 16.53 4.50
N GLN A 23 4.37 17.73 5.09
CA GLN A 23 3.28 18.64 5.47
C GLN A 23 3.35 19.94 4.65
N SER A 24 2.35 20.83 4.81
CA SER A 24 2.22 22.08 4.02
C SER A 24 1.99 21.79 2.53
N ASN A 25 2.72 22.43 1.62
CA ASN A 25 2.49 22.34 0.18
C ASN A 25 2.95 21.03 -0.48
N THR A 26 3.42 20.03 0.29
CA THR A 26 3.77 18.71 -0.25
C THR A 26 2.52 17.87 -0.45
N THR A 27 2.04 17.79 -1.70
CA THR A 27 0.94 16.90 -2.09
C THR A 27 1.45 15.87 -3.08
N ILE A 28 1.26 14.58 -2.77
CA ILE A 28 1.58 13.47 -3.67
C ILE A 28 0.39 12.53 -3.80
N THR A 29 0.23 11.93 -4.97
CA THR A 29 -0.77 10.88 -5.19
C THR A 29 -0.27 9.52 -4.71
N PRO A 30 -1.16 8.57 -4.34
CA PRO A 30 -0.76 7.22 -3.97
C PRO A 30 0.07 6.51 -5.05
N ILE A 31 -0.23 6.74 -6.34
CA ILE A 31 0.55 6.13 -7.43
C ILE A 31 1.96 6.73 -7.56
N GLN A 32 2.14 8.04 -7.31
CA GLN A 32 3.48 8.64 -7.22
C GLN A 32 4.25 8.08 -6.03
N ALA A 33 3.59 7.91 -4.88
CA ALA A 33 4.20 7.29 -3.71
C ALA A 33 4.64 5.85 -3.99
N ALA A 34 3.79 5.03 -4.62
CA ALA A 34 4.12 3.66 -4.99
C ALA A 34 5.30 3.59 -5.98
N VAL A 35 5.33 4.46 -7.01
CA VAL A 35 6.45 4.53 -7.97
C VAL A 35 7.75 4.94 -7.28
N TYR A 36 7.70 5.93 -6.38
CA TYR A 36 8.84 6.34 -5.57
C TYR A 36 9.34 5.19 -4.67
N THR A 37 8.43 4.49 -3.99
CA THR A 37 8.76 3.35 -3.14
C THR A 37 9.35 2.18 -3.94
N ALA A 38 8.82 1.90 -5.14
CA ALA A 38 9.39 0.90 -6.04
C ALA A 38 10.82 1.26 -6.47
N ALA A 39 11.07 2.54 -6.77
CA ALA A 39 12.42 3.03 -7.06
C ALA A 39 13.35 2.83 -5.86
N LEU A 40 12.88 3.09 -4.63
CA LEU A 40 13.67 2.79 -3.43
C LEU A 40 14.02 1.31 -3.33
N GLY A 41 13.17 0.37 -3.74
CA GLY A 41 13.47 -1.07 -3.73
C GLY A 41 14.37 -1.55 -4.87
N ASN A 42 14.20 -1.01 -6.08
CA ASN A 42 14.83 -1.54 -7.29
C ASN A 42 16.23 -0.99 -7.63
N GLY A 43 16.80 -0.12 -6.80
CA GLY A 43 18.12 0.50 -7.02
C GLY A 43 18.04 1.96 -7.48
N GLY A 44 16.87 2.58 -7.35
CA GLY A 44 16.63 4.00 -7.59
C GLY A 44 16.06 4.32 -8.97
N THR A 45 15.75 3.31 -9.79
CA THR A 45 15.20 3.53 -11.13
C THR A 45 13.70 3.81 -11.06
N LEU A 46 13.30 4.96 -11.59
CA LEU A 46 11.90 5.34 -11.71
C LEU A 46 11.33 4.76 -13.00
N TYR A 47 10.30 3.94 -12.90
CA TYR A 47 9.56 3.41 -14.05
C TYR A 47 8.25 4.16 -14.24
N ARG A 48 7.80 4.27 -15.49
CA ARG A 48 6.45 4.74 -15.79
C ARG A 48 5.45 3.66 -15.36
N PRO A 49 4.46 3.98 -14.52
CA PRO A 49 3.42 3.01 -14.16
C PRO A 49 2.61 2.61 -15.39
N GLN A 50 2.39 1.31 -15.55
CA GLN A 50 1.63 0.70 -16.64
C GLN A 50 0.60 -0.26 -16.02
N MET A 51 -0.60 -0.32 -16.61
CA MET A 51 -1.69 -1.20 -16.18
C MET A 51 -1.98 -2.30 -17.19
N ILE A 52 -1.67 -2.07 -18.47
CA ILE A 52 -1.92 -3.01 -19.56
C ILE A 52 -0.63 -3.75 -19.84
N GLU A 53 -0.64 -5.08 -19.76
CA GLU A 53 0.49 -5.94 -20.10
C GLU A 53 0.57 -6.18 -21.61
N ARG A 54 -0.55 -6.56 -22.24
CA ARG A 54 -0.65 -6.77 -23.68
C ARG A 54 -2.07 -6.50 -24.19
N VAL A 55 -2.17 -6.22 -25.49
CA VAL A 55 -3.44 -6.10 -26.22
C VAL A 55 -3.56 -7.28 -27.16
N GLU A 56 -4.65 -8.03 -27.04
CA GLU A 56 -4.90 -9.24 -27.82
C GLU A 56 -6.00 -9.02 -28.86
N ASN A 57 -5.93 -9.77 -29.97
CA ASN A 57 -7.04 -9.88 -30.89
C ASN A 57 -8.10 -10.88 -30.35
N THR A 58 -9.22 -11.02 -31.06
CA THR A 58 -10.29 -11.97 -30.66
C THR A 58 -9.87 -13.44 -30.70
N ALA A 59 -8.71 -13.75 -31.28
CA ALA A 59 -8.14 -15.11 -31.30
C ALA A 59 -7.14 -15.35 -30.15
N GLY A 60 -6.90 -14.36 -29.27
CA GLY A 60 -5.96 -14.45 -28.15
C GLY A 60 -4.49 -14.20 -28.52
N GLU A 61 -4.22 -13.72 -29.74
CA GLU A 61 -2.88 -13.40 -30.18
C GLU A 61 -2.52 -11.96 -29.78
N ALA A 62 -1.36 -11.78 -29.15
CA ALA A 62 -0.88 -10.47 -28.75
C ALA A 62 -0.57 -9.61 -29.99
N THR A 63 -1.29 -8.50 -30.13
CA THR A 63 -1.06 -7.47 -31.16
C THR A 63 -0.10 -6.39 -30.70
N PHE A 64 0.03 -6.21 -29.38
CA PHE A 64 0.96 -5.30 -28.76
C PHE A 64 1.30 -5.79 -27.35
N GLU A 65 2.57 -5.67 -26.95
CA GLU A 65 3.06 -6.04 -25.62
C GLU A 65 3.79 -4.83 -25.01
N PHE A 66 3.37 -4.44 -23.81
CA PHE A 66 3.94 -3.30 -23.11
C PHE A 66 5.17 -3.76 -22.32
N THR A 67 6.30 -3.10 -22.55
CA THR A 67 7.52 -3.31 -21.78
C THR A 67 7.75 -2.17 -20.78
N PRO A 68 8.47 -2.42 -19.67
CA PRO A 68 8.78 -1.38 -18.69
C PRO A 68 9.53 -0.20 -19.31
N VAL A 69 9.04 1.01 -19.06
CA VAL A 69 9.65 2.25 -19.57
C VAL A 69 10.33 3.00 -18.42
N VAL A 70 11.65 3.18 -18.52
CA VAL A 70 12.42 4.00 -17.59
C VAL A 70 12.03 5.47 -17.76
N ASN A 71 11.70 6.12 -16.63
CA ASN A 71 11.25 7.51 -16.54
C ASN A 71 12.18 8.39 -15.69
N GLY A 72 13.31 7.85 -15.22
CA GLY A 72 14.33 8.61 -14.50
C GLY A 72 15.09 7.77 -13.48
N GLN A 73 15.90 8.45 -12.67
CA GLN A 73 16.65 7.90 -11.56
C GLN A 73 16.47 8.82 -10.35
N LEU A 74 16.41 8.25 -9.14
CA LEU A 74 16.41 9.04 -7.92
C LEU A 74 17.70 9.87 -7.84
N PRO A 75 17.63 11.19 -7.57
CA PRO A 75 18.79 12.08 -7.56
C PRO A 75 19.55 11.99 -6.23
N ILE A 76 19.94 10.78 -5.82
CA ILE A 76 20.64 10.50 -4.56
C ILE A 76 21.84 9.57 -4.80
N SER A 77 22.83 9.62 -3.91
CA SER A 77 23.96 8.69 -3.95
C SER A 77 23.56 7.28 -3.49
N GLU A 78 24.32 6.27 -3.90
CA GLU A 78 24.14 4.88 -3.41
C GLU A 78 24.25 4.76 -1.89
N ASN A 79 25.15 5.53 -1.27
CA ASN A 79 25.29 5.57 0.18
C ASN A 79 24.02 6.13 0.84
N THR A 80 23.44 7.19 0.25
CA THR A 80 22.18 7.77 0.72
C THR A 80 21.03 6.79 0.54
N LEU A 81 20.93 6.12 -0.62
CA LEU A 81 19.91 5.11 -0.87
C LEU A 81 20.00 3.98 0.15
N THR A 82 21.21 3.45 0.40
CA THR A 82 21.45 2.39 1.38
C THR A 82 20.99 2.81 2.78
N ALA A 83 21.34 4.02 3.22
CA ALA A 83 20.91 4.55 4.53
C ALA A 83 19.39 4.71 4.62
N VAL A 84 18.73 5.18 3.56
CA VAL A 84 17.26 5.28 3.50
C VAL A 84 16.62 3.89 3.63
N ARG A 85 17.11 2.90 2.89
CA ARG A 85 16.61 1.51 2.97
C ARG A 85 16.80 0.94 4.38
N GLU A 86 17.96 1.11 4.98
CA GLU A 86 18.21 0.66 6.35
C GLU A 86 17.22 1.29 7.33
N GLY A 87 17.00 2.61 7.24
CA GLY A 87 16.00 3.30 8.04
C GLY A 87 14.58 2.74 7.86
N MET A 88 14.18 2.45 6.62
CA MET A 88 12.89 1.84 6.31
C MET A 88 12.74 0.42 6.88
N LEU A 89 13.81 -0.37 6.89
CA LEU A 89 13.80 -1.70 7.52
C LEU A 89 13.65 -1.57 9.05
N LEU A 90 14.35 -0.62 9.66
CA LEU A 90 14.29 -0.40 11.10
C LEU A 90 12.89 0.04 11.58
N VAL A 91 12.10 0.71 10.74
CA VAL A 91 10.70 1.05 11.05
C VAL A 91 9.85 -0.20 11.35
N THR A 92 10.14 -1.33 10.70
CA THR A 92 9.35 -2.56 10.82
C THR A 92 10.03 -3.61 11.69
N GLN A 93 11.36 -3.59 11.79
CA GLN A 93 12.14 -4.64 12.48
C GLN A 93 12.73 -4.23 13.83
N ASN A 94 12.93 -2.92 14.07
CA ASN A 94 13.47 -2.46 15.35
C ASN A 94 12.35 -2.32 16.38
N THR A 95 12.57 -2.69 17.64
CA THR A 95 11.57 -2.55 18.73
C THR A 95 11.09 -1.12 18.96
N ARG A 96 11.87 -0.12 18.52
CA ARG A 96 11.51 1.32 18.55
C ARG A 96 10.89 1.81 17.24
N GLY A 97 10.76 0.94 16.24
CA GLY A 97 10.17 1.24 14.94
C GLY A 97 8.67 1.50 15.05
N THR A 98 8.17 2.49 14.32
CA THR A 98 6.76 2.90 14.40
C THR A 98 5.77 1.84 13.92
N ALA A 99 6.21 0.90 13.08
CA ALA A 99 5.38 -0.20 12.60
C ALA A 99 5.83 -1.58 13.13
N TYR A 100 6.71 -1.61 14.13
CA TYR A 100 7.30 -2.84 14.66
C TYR A 100 6.24 -3.88 15.05
N PHE A 101 5.26 -3.49 15.86
CA PHE A 101 4.22 -4.42 16.34
C PHE A 101 3.36 -4.99 15.22
N THR A 102 3.23 -4.29 14.09
CA THR A 102 2.49 -4.76 12.92
C THR A 102 3.24 -5.88 12.18
N PHE A 103 4.58 -5.79 12.12
CA PHE A 103 5.43 -6.66 11.29
C PHE A 103 6.32 -7.63 12.09
N VAL A 104 6.33 -7.55 13.42
CA VAL A 104 7.12 -8.44 14.27
C VAL A 104 6.74 -9.91 14.05
N ASN A 105 7.76 -10.78 14.03
CA ASN A 105 7.65 -12.23 13.84
C ASN A 105 6.93 -12.63 12.54
N ARG A 106 7.04 -11.82 11.48
CA ARG A 106 6.53 -12.17 10.16
C ARG A 106 7.64 -12.71 9.25
N PRO A 107 7.34 -13.67 8.35
CA PRO A 107 8.38 -14.28 7.51
C PRO A 107 8.93 -13.32 6.45
N ILE A 108 8.05 -12.47 5.91
CA ILE A 108 8.38 -11.52 4.84
C ILE A 108 8.88 -10.23 5.46
N LYS A 109 10.06 -9.79 5.04
CA LYS A 109 10.64 -8.53 5.47
C LYS A 109 10.04 -7.37 4.69
N VAL A 110 9.85 -6.26 5.39
CA VAL A 110 9.26 -5.04 4.83
C VAL A 110 10.17 -3.86 5.07
N TRP A 111 10.53 -3.18 3.99
CA TRP A 111 11.12 -1.86 4.04
C TRP A 111 9.97 -0.87 3.92
N GLY A 112 9.60 -0.23 5.02
CA GLY A 112 8.41 0.60 5.07
C GLY A 112 8.59 1.91 5.82
N LYS A 113 7.61 2.81 5.67
CA LYS A 113 7.55 4.08 6.40
C LYS A 113 6.11 4.45 6.69
N THR A 114 5.83 4.78 7.95
CA THR A 114 4.55 5.36 8.39
C THR A 114 4.49 6.85 8.05
N GLY A 115 3.30 7.35 7.74
CA GLY A 115 3.02 8.78 7.61
C GLY A 115 1.68 9.11 8.28
N THR A 116 1.61 10.33 8.84
CA THR A 116 0.40 10.88 9.44
C THR A 116 0.29 12.32 8.93
N ALA A 117 -0.59 12.55 7.95
CA ALA A 117 -0.74 13.87 7.32
C ALA A 117 -1.93 14.62 7.96
N GLN A 118 -1.72 15.86 8.40
CA GLN A 118 -2.78 16.64 9.08
C GLN A 118 -3.74 17.23 8.05
N THR A 119 -5.04 17.18 8.34
CA THR A 119 -6.12 17.48 7.37
C THR A 119 -6.90 18.76 7.70
N GLY A 120 -6.47 19.48 8.73
CA GLY A 120 -7.07 20.74 9.20
C GLY A 120 -7.75 20.59 10.57
N PRO A 121 -8.20 21.69 11.18
CA PRO A 121 -8.81 21.67 12.50
C PRO A 121 -10.10 20.83 12.53
N GLY A 122 -10.19 19.90 13.49
CA GLY A 122 -11.39 19.11 13.73
C GLY A 122 -11.58 17.89 12.81
N LEU A 123 -10.61 17.59 11.94
CA LEU A 123 -10.57 16.38 11.14
C LEU A 123 -9.45 15.46 11.63
N ASP A 124 -9.70 14.15 11.58
CA ASP A 124 -8.66 13.17 11.82
C ASP A 124 -7.60 13.24 10.71
N PRO A 125 -6.32 12.96 11.03
CA PRO A 125 -5.28 12.96 10.01
C PRO A 125 -5.46 11.82 9.00
N HIS A 126 -4.83 11.95 7.84
CA HIS A 126 -4.70 10.85 6.88
C HIS A 126 -3.63 9.86 7.34
N ALA A 127 -3.98 8.59 7.37
CA ALA A 127 -3.09 7.49 7.71
C ALA A 127 -2.38 7.01 6.44
N TRP A 128 -1.05 7.07 6.44
CA TRP A 128 -0.21 6.61 5.33
C TRP A 128 0.70 5.48 5.75
N PHE A 129 0.88 4.52 4.85
CA PHE A 129 1.99 3.58 4.91
C PHE A 129 2.46 3.27 3.50
N ILE A 130 3.77 3.42 3.27
CA ILE A 130 4.42 2.99 2.03
C ILE A 130 5.45 1.94 2.37
N GLY A 131 5.66 0.98 1.48
CA GLY A 131 6.72 0.01 1.65
C GLY A 131 6.89 -0.91 0.46
N TYR A 132 7.97 -1.69 0.49
CA TYR A 132 8.27 -2.72 -0.48
C TYR A 132 8.88 -3.96 0.16
N THR A 133 8.90 -5.05 -0.61
CA THR A 133 9.62 -6.30 -0.30
C THR A 133 10.88 -6.43 -1.17
N ASP A 134 11.88 -7.16 -0.69
CA ASP A 134 13.08 -7.54 -1.45
C ASP A 134 13.45 -9.00 -1.09
N GLU A 135 12.48 -9.90 -1.25
CA GLU A 135 12.60 -11.33 -0.95
C GLU A 135 13.34 -12.08 -2.07
N ARG A 136 13.33 -11.56 -3.31
CA ARG A 136 14.03 -12.13 -4.47
C ARG A 136 13.68 -13.60 -4.73
N ILE A 137 12.41 -13.93 -4.58
CA ILE A 137 11.88 -15.27 -4.86
C ILE A 137 11.76 -15.43 -6.38
N GLU A 138 12.43 -16.43 -6.97
CA GLU A 138 12.46 -16.61 -8.43
C GLU A 138 11.06 -16.72 -9.06
N THR A 139 10.12 -17.33 -8.35
CA THR A 139 8.75 -17.57 -8.81
C THR A 139 7.78 -16.46 -8.44
N ARG A 140 8.22 -15.41 -7.75
CA ARG A 140 7.35 -14.34 -7.26
C ARG A 140 8.08 -13.01 -7.19
N ALA A 141 7.59 -12.05 -7.96
CA ALA A 141 8.14 -10.71 -7.97
C ALA A 141 8.02 -10.03 -6.60
N ASP A 142 8.95 -9.14 -6.32
CA ASP A 142 8.81 -8.21 -5.21
C ASP A 142 7.82 -7.09 -5.53
N ILE A 143 7.14 -6.58 -4.50
CA ILE A 143 6.05 -5.61 -4.64
C ILE A 143 6.35 -4.33 -3.88
N ALA A 144 5.83 -3.22 -4.39
CA ALA A 144 5.80 -1.93 -3.69
C ALA A 144 4.34 -1.47 -3.59
N ILE A 145 3.91 -1.09 -2.37
CA ILE A 145 2.53 -0.71 -2.09
C ILE A 145 2.53 0.65 -1.36
N ALA A 146 1.57 1.49 -1.72
CA ALA A 146 1.20 2.67 -0.97
C ALA A 146 -0.24 2.54 -0.49
N VAL A 147 -0.45 2.69 0.82
CA VAL A 147 -1.77 2.71 1.46
C VAL A 147 -2.01 4.10 2.02
N LEU A 148 -3.14 4.69 1.62
CA LEU A 148 -3.67 5.94 2.14
C LEU A 148 -5.08 5.68 2.64
N ILE A 149 -5.36 6.12 3.87
CA ILE A 149 -6.72 6.14 4.41
C ILE A 149 -6.99 7.57 4.88
N GLU A 150 -8.00 8.18 4.30
CA GLU A 150 -8.33 9.56 4.59
C GLU A 150 -9.10 9.68 5.91
N ASN A 151 -8.67 10.60 6.77
CA ASN A 151 -9.34 10.99 8.01
C ASN A 151 -9.54 9.83 8.98
N GLN A 152 -8.48 9.04 9.17
CA GLN A 152 -8.51 7.82 9.97
C GLN A 152 -7.29 7.72 10.91
N GLY A 153 -6.63 8.81 11.27
CA GLY A 153 -5.64 8.76 12.35
C GLY A 153 -4.23 8.35 11.91
N ASP A 154 -3.56 7.52 12.71
CA ASP A 154 -2.15 7.18 12.56
C ASP A 154 -1.89 6.10 11.50
N GLY A 155 -0.88 6.32 10.64
CA GLY A 155 -0.44 5.35 9.64
C GLY A 155 -0.07 3.97 10.20
N SER A 156 0.45 3.89 11.43
CA SER A 156 0.80 2.62 12.08
C SER A 156 -0.41 1.82 12.56
N GLU A 157 -1.51 2.50 12.91
CA GLU A 157 -2.72 1.88 13.42
C GLU A 157 -3.63 1.35 12.31
N TYR A 158 -3.70 2.06 11.18
CA TYR A 158 -4.65 1.73 10.11
C TYR A 158 -3.98 1.32 8.79
N ALA A 159 -3.06 2.14 8.27
CA ALA A 159 -2.49 1.91 6.94
C ALA A 159 -1.48 0.75 6.91
N ALA A 160 -0.61 0.63 7.92
CA ALA A 160 0.39 -0.45 8.00
C ALA A 160 -0.25 -1.84 8.10
N PRO A 161 -1.34 -2.04 8.86
CA PRO A 161 -2.06 -3.32 8.85
C PRO A 161 -2.74 -3.67 7.53
N ILE A 162 -3.34 -2.71 6.83
CA ILE A 162 -3.88 -2.95 5.48
C ILE A 162 -2.76 -3.33 4.52
N PHE A 163 -1.63 -2.61 4.55
CA PHE A 163 -0.44 -2.97 3.78
C PHE A 163 -0.03 -4.42 4.06
N ARG A 164 0.02 -4.80 5.34
CA ARG A 164 0.34 -6.17 5.74
C ARG A 164 -0.66 -7.17 5.17
N ARG A 165 -1.96 -6.88 5.19
CA ARG A 165 -2.97 -7.75 4.57
C ARG A 165 -2.73 -7.95 3.09
N LEU A 166 -2.44 -6.88 2.35
CA LEU A 166 -2.15 -6.95 0.91
C LEU A 166 -0.95 -7.85 0.63
N MET A 167 0.11 -7.73 1.43
CA MET A 167 1.25 -8.65 1.32
C MET A 167 0.89 -10.09 1.65
N GLU A 168 0.09 -10.34 2.70
CA GLU A 168 -0.30 -11.69 3.08
C GLU A 168 -1.08 -12.38 1.95
N VAL A 169 -2.01 -11.66 1.33
CA VAL A 169 -2.75 -12.16 0.16
C VAL A 169 -1.80 -12.38 -1.03
N TYR A 170 -0.88 -11.44 -1.29
CA TYR A 170 0.08 -11.58 -2.39
C TYR A 170 1.04 -12.77 -2.23
N PHE A 171 1.55 -13.02 -1.02
CA PHE A 171 2.55 -14.06 -0.76
C PHE A 171 1.97 -15.42 -0.35
N TYR A 172 0.77 -15.46 0.25
CA TYR A 172 0.17 -16.69 0.77
C TYR A 172 -1.20 -17.00 0.18
N GLY A 173 -1.77 -16.11 -0.64
CA GLY A 173 -3.12 -16.25 -1.20
C GLY A 173 -4.25 -15.92 -0.22
N GLN A 174 -3.94 -15.73 1.07
CA GLN A 174 -4.94 -15.54 2.11
C GLN A 174 -4.41 -14.77 3.32
N PRO A 175 -5.28 -14.11 4.11
CA PRO A 175 -4.93 -13.54 5.41
C PRO A 175 -4.21 -14.54 6.32
N GLN A 176 -3.15 -14.09 7.00
CA GLN A 176 -2.42 -14.93 7.98
C GLN A 176 -2.82 -14.62 9.43
N SER A 177 -3.53 -13.52 9.66
CA SER A 177 -4.13 -13.22 10.96
C SER A 177 -5.33 -12.30 10.82
N THR A 178 -6.25 -12.39 11.78
CA THR A 178 -7.32 -11.42 11.97
C THR A 178 -6.79 -10.19 12.69
N PHE A 179 -7.19 -9.01 12.20
CA PHE A 179 -6.91 -7.75 12.88
C PHE A 179 -8.01 -7.41 13.87
N PRO A 180 -7.70 -6.66 14.97
CA PRO A 180 -8.69 -6.32 15.98
C PRO A 180 -9.95 -5.61 15.44
N TRP A 181 -9.83 -4.74 14.45
CA TRP A 181 -11.00 -4.07 13.85
C TRP A 181 -11.87 -5.00 13.00
N GLU A 182 -11.31 -6.06 12.42
CA GLU A 182 -12.10 -7.01 11.63
C GLU A 182 -13.08 -7.77 12.52
N VAL A 183 -12.66 -8.07 13.75
CA VAL A 183 -13.52 -8.65 14.77
C VAL A 183 -14.61 -7.66 15.21
N ARG A 184 -14.34 -6.35 15.16
CA ARG A 184 -15.30 -5.30 15.55
C ARG A 184 -16.35 -5.01 14.47
N ILE A 185 -16.03 -5.20 13.19
CA ILE A 185 -16.95 -4.88 12.08
C ILE A 185 -18.00 -6.00 11.86
N GLY A 186 -17.82 -7.17 12.50
CA GLY A 186 -18.79 -8.26 12.46
C GLY A 186 -18.71 -9.04 11.15
N GLU A 187 -18.18 -10.26 11.24
CA GLU A 187 -17.96 -11.25 10.16
C GLU A 187 -17.36 -10.68 8.87
N ILE A 188 -16.05 -10.89 8.71
CA ILE A 188 -15.46 -10.77 7.38
C ILE A 188 -16.13 -11.84 6.51
N ASN A 189 -16.76 -11.43 5.42
CA ASN A 189 -17.30 -12.38 4.46
C ASN A 189 -16.13 -13.12 3.79
N ASP A 190 -15.96 -14.39 4.10
CA ASP A 190 -14.87 -15.24 3.58
C ASP A 190 -14.80 -15.23 2.05
N ARG A 191 -15.92 -14.92 1.37
CA ARG A 191 -15.99 -14.72 -0.08
C ARG A 191 -15.01 -13.66 -0.60
N TYR A 192 -14.65 -12.66 0.20
CA TYR A 192 -13.70 -11.62 -0.20
C TYR A 192 -12.26 -12.12 -0.38
N PHE A 193 -11.95 -13.33 0.10
CA PHE A 193 -10.61 -13.92 0.03
C PHE A 193 -10.54 -15.16 -0.85
N MET A 194 -11.65 -15.55 -1.46
CA MET A 194 -11.71 -16.66 -2.40
C MET A 194 -11.18 -16.23 -3.77
N THR A 195 -10.49 -17.13 -4.45
CA THR A 195 -10.18 -16.99 -5.87
C THR A 195 -11.46 -16.98 -6.72
N PRO A 196 -11.43 -16.47 -7.96
CA PRO A 196 -12.60 -16.53 -8.86
C PRO A 196 -13.15 -17.95 -9.04
N GLU A 197 -12.27 -18.95 -9.04
CA GLU A 197 -12.63 -20.37 -9.16
C GLU A 197 -13.34 -20.90 -7.90
N GLU A 198 -12.83 -20.56 -6.72
CA GLU A 198 -13.43 -20.92 -5.43
C GLU A 198 -14.81 -20.26 -5.24
N LEU A 199 -14.95 -18.99 -5.66
CA LEU A 199 -16.23 -18.28 -5.66
C LEU A 199 -17.26 -18.96 -6.56
N GLN A 200 -16.87 -19.33 -7.78
CA GLN A 200 -17.76 -20.03 -8.71
C GLN A 200 -18.18 -21.41 -8.19
N ALA A 201 -17.25 -22.15 -7.56
CA ALA A 201 -17.55 -23.43 -6.95
C ALA A 201 -18.55 -23.30 -5.79
N LEU A 202 -18.34 -22.31 -4.90
CA LEU A 202 -19.25 -22.02 -3.79
C LEU A 202 -20.64 -21.63 -4.30
N GLU A 203 -20.72 -20.75 -5.30
CA GLU A 203 -22.00 -20.31 -5.87
C GLU A 203 -22.76 -21.47 -6.53
N ALA A 204 -22.05 -22.39 -7.19
CA ALA A 204 -22.65 -23.59 -7.77
C ALA A 204 -23.19 -24.55 -6.70
N GLU A 205 -22.46 -24.73 -5.60
CA GLU A 205 -22.87 -25.56 -4.47
C GLU A 205 -24.12 -24.97 -3.77
N GLU A 206 -24.13 -23.66 -3.52
CA GLU A 206 -25.28 -22.95 -2.95
C GLU A 206 -26.53 -23.00 -3.85
N ALA A 207 -26.35 -22.94 -5.17
CA ALA A 207 -27.44 -23.08 -6.13
C ALA A 207 -28.04 -24.50 -6.09
N ALA A 208 -27.18 -25.53 -6.08
CA ALA A 208 -27.60 -26.92 -5.99
C ALA A 208 -28.34 -27.21 -4.66
N GLN A 209 -27.87 -26.64 -3.55
CA GLN A 209 -28.53 -26.79 -2.24
C GLN A 209 -29.92 -26.14 -2.21
N LYS A 210 -30.09 -24.99 -2.89
CA LYS A 210 -31.39 -24.31 -3.00
C LYS A 210 -32.38 -25.11 -3.85
N GLU A 211 -31.92 -25.70 -4.95
CA GLU A 211 -32.78 -26.56 -5.80
C GLU A 211 -33.19 -27.84 -5.07
N ALA A 212 -32.29 -28.46 -4.29
CA ALA A 212 -32.61 -29.64 -3.48
C ALA A 212 -33.67 -29.32 -2.41
N ASN A 213 -33.51 -28.21 -1.68
CA ASN A 213 -34.45 -27.81 -0.63
C ASN A 213 -35.83 -27.37 -1.17
N GLN A 214 -35.93 -26.97 -2.44
CA GLN A 214 -37.22 -26.68 -3.09
C GLN A 214 -37.97 -27.94 -3.52
N ASN A 215 -37.27 -29.04 -3.79
CA ASN A 215 -37.89 -30.31 -4.20
C ASN A 215 -38.35 -31.19 -3.04
N ASP A 216 -37.78 -31.05 -1.84
CA ASP A 216 -38.18 -31.81 -0.64
C ASP A 216 -39.39 -31.19 0.11
N GLY A 217 -39.88 -30.03 -0.34
CA GLY A 217 -40.99 -29.29 0.28
C GLY A 217 -42.37 -29.47 -0.38
N ASN A 218 -42.53 -30.41 -1.32
CA ASN A 218 -43.76 -30.60 -2.10
C ASN A 218 -44.35 -32.01 -1.93
#